data_AF-A0A2D0WWK0-F1
#
_entry.id   AF-A0A2D0WWK0-F1
#
_cell.length_a   1.000
_cell.length_b   1.000
_cell.length_c   1.000
_cell.angle_alpha   90.00
_cell.angle_beta   90.00
_cell.angle_gamma   90.00
#
_symmetry.space_group_name_H-M   'P 1'
#
loop_
_entity.id
_entity.type
_entity.pdbx_description
1 polymer ?
#
loop_
_entity_poly.entity_id
_entity_poly.type
_entity_poly.pdbx_seq_one_letter_code
_entity_poly.pdbx_strand_id
1 'polypeptide(L)'
;QSLGHHIANDAVRDWVFTKADKDKKDGKLQLESTPYDVAVIGDYNIGGDAWASRILLEEIGLRVVAQWSGDGTINEMMMTPNVKMNLIHCYRSMNYISR
;
A
#
# COMPACT_ATOMS: atom_id res chain seq x y z
N GLN A 1 9.19 -15.59 12.26
CA GLN A 1 8.50 -14.92 11.12
C GLN A 1 7.59 -13.79 11.62
N SER A 2 6.61 -14.05 12.49
CA SER A 2 5.60 -13.04 12.93
C SER A 2 6.19 -11.71 13.44
N LEU A 3 7.20 -11.76 14.33
CA LEU A 3 7.87 -10.55 14.82
C LEU A 3 8.62 -9.79 13.71
N GLY A 4 9.17 -10.52 12.73
CA GLY A 4 9.79 -9.91 11.56
C GLY A 4 8.81 -9.08 10.74
N HIS A 5 7.55 -9.50 10.64
CA HIS A 5 6.50 -8.69 10.01
C HIS A 5 6.30 -7.38 10.77
N HIS A 6 6.19 -7.44 12.09
CA HIS A 6 6.00 -6.24 12.92
C HIS A 6 7.17 -5.26 12.75
N ILE A 7 8.41 -5.74 12.88
CA ILE A 7 9.62 -4.92 12.70
C ILE A 7 9.65 -4.29 11.30
N ALA A 8 9.30 -5.04 10.26
CA ALA A 8 9.26 -4.51 8.90
C ALA A 8 8.18 -3.43 8.71
N ASN A 9 6.99 -3.60 9.30
CA ASN A 9 5.92 -2.60 9.25
C ASN A 9 6.38 -1.31 9.98
N ASP A 10 6.99 -1.45 11.15
CA ASP A 10 7.52 -0.32 11.92
C ASP A 10 8.61 0.43 11.14
N ALA A 11 9.52 -0.29 10.47
CA ALA A 11 10.53 0.34 9.64
C ALA A 11 9.92 1.14 8.47
N VAL A 12 8.87 0.64 7.83
CA VAL A 12 8.17 1.38 6.77
C VAL A 12 7.49 2.63 7.33
N ARG A 13 6.81 2.53 8.47
CA ARG A 13 6.24 3.69 9.16
C ARG A 13 7.31 4.74 9.46
N ASP A 14 8.42 4.33 10.07
CA ASP A 14 9.40 5.26 10.63
C ASP A 14 10.28 5.90 9.56
N TRP A 15 10.52 5.22 8.43
CA TRP A 15 11.49 5.66 7.42
C TRP A 15 10.88 5.99 6.05
N VAL A 16 9.79 5.34 5.65
CA VAL A 16 9.16 5.58 4.34
C VAL A 16 8.03 6.60 4.46
N PHE A 17 7.14 6.47 5.45
CA PHE A 17 6.04 7.43 5.61
C PHE A 17 6.53 8.79 6.09
N THR A 18 7.55 8.85 6.94
CA THR A 18 8.21 10.12 7.30
C THR A 18 8.82 10.83 6.09
N LYS A 19 9.40 10.07 5.15
CA LYS A 19 9.86 10.61 3.87
C LYS A 19 8.69 11.05 2.98
N ALA A 20 7.64 10.24 2.87
CA ALA A 20 6.45 10.57 2.09
C ALA A 20 5.79 11.89 2.56
N ASP A 21 5.68 12.09 3.88
CA ASP A 21 5.15 13.32 4.46
C ASP A 21 6.01 14.54 4.09
N LYS A 22 7.34 14.38 4.10
CA LYS A 22 8.26 15.43 3.68
C LYS A 22 8.14 15.73 2.18
N ASP A 23 8.15 14.70 1.34
CA ASP A 23 8.07 14.85 -0.11
C ASP A 23 6.71 15.43 -0.54
N LYS A 24 5.63 15.14 0.22
CA LYS A 24 4.31 15.75 0.04
C LYS A 24 4.32 17.24 0.41
N LYS A 25 4.95 17.63 1.53
CA LYS A 25 5.11 19.03 1.93
C LYS A 25 5.97 19.83 0.93
N ASP A 26 7.00 19.21 0.38
CA ASP A 26 7.87 19.79 -0.65
C ASP A 26 7.22 19.83 -2.05
N GLY A 27 6.01 19.28 -2.21
CA GLY A 27 5.32 19.19 -3.49
C GLY A 27 5.94 18.20 -4.49
N LYS A 28 6.86 17.34 -4.06
CA LYS A 28 7.52 16.30 -4.88
C LYS A 28 6.66 15.04 -5.03
N LEU A 29 5.76 14.80 -4.09
CA LEU A 29 4.82 13.69 -4.11
C LEU A 29 3.39 14.23 -4.27
N GLN A 30 2.83 14.07 -5.45
CA GLN A 30 1.49 14.54 -5.79
C GLN A 30 0.66 13.39 -6.36
N LEU A 31 -0.47 13.10 -5.70
CA LEU A 31 -1.51 12.21 -6.23
C LEU A 31 -2.75 13.05 -6.48
N GLU A 32 -3.22 13.08 -7.72
CA GLU A 32 -4.58 13.51 -8.01
C GLU A 32 -5.55 12.44 -7.50
N SER A 33 -6.05 12.62 -6.28
CA SER A 33 -6.82 11.59 -5.59
C SER A 33 -8.26 11.50 -6.12
N THR A 34 -8.82 10.29 -6.14
CA THR A 34 -10.24 10.06 -6.42
C THR A 34 -10.97 9.54 -5.18
N PRO A 35 -12.32 9.54 -5.16
CA PRO A 35 -13.11 8.85 -4.15
C PRO A 35 -12.95 7.32 -4.15
N TYR A 36 -12.38 6.75 -5.23
CA TYR A 36 -12.31 5.30 -5.47
C TYR A 36 -10.89 4.73 -5.31
N ASP A 37 -9.98 5.50 -4.73
CA ASP A 37 -8.59 5.08 -4.50
C ASP A 37 -8.51 4.06 -3.37
N VAL A 38 -7.91 2.90 -3.65
CA VAL A 38 -7.68 1.83 -2.67
C VAL A 38 -6.23 1.35 -2.70
N ALA A 39 -5.78 0.70 -1.63
CA ALA A 39 -4.53 -0.05 -1.60
C ALA A 39 -4.78 -1.50 -1.21
N VAL A 40 -4.14 -2.44 -1.92
CA VAL A 40 -4.12 -3.86 -1.57
C VAL A 40 -3.00 -4.09 -0.58
N ILE A 41 -3.34 -4.51 0.64
CA ILE A 41 -2.42 -4.61 1.77
C ILE A 41 -2.18 -6.07 2.16
N GLY A 42 -0.92 -6.50 2.12
CA GLY A 42 -0.53 -7.87 2.50
C GLY A 42 -0.80 -8.91 1.43
N ASP A 43 -0.66 -8.54 0.16
CA ASP A 43 -0.56 -9.47 -0.97
C ASP A 43 0.87 -9.44 -1.54
N TYR A 44 1.50 -10.61 -1.59
CA TYR A 44 2.89 -10.76 -2.01
C TYR A 44 3.03 -11.21 -3.47
N ASN A 45 1.92 -11.21 -4.22
CA ASN A 45 1.87 -11.52 -5.65
C ASN A 45 2.50 -12.86 -6.01
N ILE A 46 2.30 -13.88 -5.16
CA ILE A 46 2.85 -15.21 -5.39
C ILE A 46 2.21 -15.77 -6.66
N GLY A 47 3.02 -16.06 -7.68
CA GLY A 47 2.50 -16.58 -8.96
C GLY A 47 1.53 -15.64 -9.71
N GLY A 48 1.47 -14.35 -9.37
CA GLY A 48 0.55 -13.39 -9.99
C GLY A 48 -0.76 -13.13 -9.25
N ASP A 49 -0.90 -13.61 -8.00
CA ASP A 49 -2.14 -13.47 -7.20
C ASP A 49 -2.63 -12.01 -7.06
N ALA A 50 -1.72 -11.06 -6.85
CA ALA A 50 -2.07 -9.65 -6.66
C ALA A 50 -2.57 -9.04 -7.98
N TRP A 51 -2.00 -9.44 -9.11
CA TRP A 51 -2.43 -8.97 -10.43
C TRP A 51 -3.86 -9.44 -10.75
N ALA A 52 -4.17 -10.70 -10.49
CA ALA A 52 -5.51 -11.24 -10.69
C ALA A 52 -6.53 -10.51 -9.79
N SER A 53 -6.18 -10.27 -8.53
CA SER A 53 -7.03 -9.50 -7.60
C SER A 53 -7.22 -8.05 -8.05
N ARG A 54 -6.13 -7.40 -8.50
CA ARG A 54 -6.14 -6.02 -8.97
C ARG A 54 -7.06 -5.83 -10.16
N ILE A 55 -7.02 -6.72 -11.15
CA ILE A 55 -7.89 -6.65 -12.34
C ILE A 55 -9.36 -6.58 -11.91
N LEU A 56 -9.80 -7.45 -10.99
CA LEU A 56 -11.18 -7.46 -10.51
C LEU A 56 -11.56 -6.16 -9.77
N LEU A 57 -10.66 -5.61 -8.96
CA LEU A 57 -10.89 -4.33 -8.26
C LEU A 57 -11.01 -3.16 -9.24
N GLU A 58 -10.19 -3.13 -10.29
CA GLU A 58 -10.24 -2.09 -11.31
C GLU A 58 -11.48 -2.23 -12.22
N GLU A 59 -11.89 -3.47 -12.53
CA GLU A 59 -13.12 -3.74 -13.32
C GLU A 59 -14.40 -3.28 -12.62
N ILE A 60 -14.44 -3.30 -11.28
CA ILE A 60 -15.58 -2.73 -10.51
C ILE A 60 -15.47 -1.21 -10.30
N GLY A 61 -14.48 -0.56 -10.91
CA GLY A 61 -14.33 0.90 -10.93
C GLY A 61 -13.48 1.48 -9.80
N LEU A 62 -12.77 0.65 -9.02
CA LEU A 62 -11.78 1.14 -8.06
C LEU A 62 -10.47 1.48 -8.76
N ARG A 63 -9.66 2.36 -8.15
CA ARG A 63 -8.30 2.62 -8.60
C ARG A 63 -7.31 2.06 -7.58
N VAL A 64 -6.58 1.01 -7.95
CA VAL A 64 -5.54 0.43 -7.07
C VAL A 64 -4.30 1.30 -7.14
N VAL A 65 -4.10 2.14 -6.12
CA VAL A 65 -2.97 3.07 -6.03
C VAL A 65 -1.70 2.36 -5.57
N ALA A 66 -1.83 1.31 -4.76
CA ALA A 66 -0.69 0.57 -4.24
C ALA A 66 -1.02 -0.89 -3.97
N GLN A 67 0.01 -1.73 -4.05
CA GLN A 67 -0.01 -3.14 -3.71
C GLN A 67 1.19 -3.48 -2.80
N TRP A 68 0.91 -4.04 -1.62
CA TRP A 68 1.88 -4.23 -0.55
C TRP A 68 2.13 -5.72 -0.31
N SER A 69 3.26 -6.30 -0.66
CA SER A 69 4.40 -5.70 -1.39
C SER A 69 4.75 -6.47 -2.67
N GLY A 70 3.93 -7.43 -3.08
CA GLY A 70 4.13 -8.15 -4.33
C GLY A 70 4.01 -7.20 -5.51
N ASP A 71 5.07 -7.11 -6.32
CA ASP A 71 5.17 -6.14 -7.43
C ASP A 71 4.95 -4.67 -6.99
N GLY A 72 5.18 -4.36 -5.71
CA GLY A 72 5.04 -3.00 -5.17
C GLY A 72 6.30 -2.16 -5.38
N THR A 73 6.11 -0.89 -5.72
CA THR A 73 7.18 0.12 -5.78
C THR A 73 7.21 1.01 -4.54
N ILE A 74 8.37 1.60 -4.23
CA ILE A 74 8.48 2.57 -3.13
C ILE A 74 7.58 3.79 -3.36
N ASN A 75 7.39 4.22 -4.61
CA ASN A 75 6.50 5.34 -4.93
C ASN A 75 5.05 5.02 -4.57
N GLU A 76 4.54 3.83 -4.91
CA GLU A 76 3.19 3.41 -4.51
C GLU A 76 3.05 3.30 -2.99
N MET A 77 4.05 2.77 -2.29
CA MET A 77 4.05 2.73 -0.82
C MET A 77 3.97 4.14 -0.22
N MET A 78 4.77 5.08 -0.70
CA MET A 78 4.72 6.49 -0.25
C MET A 78 3.37 7.16 -0.57
N MET A 79 2.67 6.72 -1.62
CA MET A 79 1.36 7.25 -2.02
C MET A 79 0.20 6.66 -1.23
N THR A 80 0.40 5.51 -0.59
CA THR A 80 -0.63 4.74 0.12
C THR A 80 -1.39 5.55 1.18
N PRO A 81 -0.76 6.46 1.98
CA PRO A 81 -1.50 7.29 2.93
C PRO A 81 -2.60 8.20 2.32
N ASN A 82 -2.66 8.33 0.98
CA ASN A 82 -3.64 9.17 0.28
C ASN A 82 -4.90 8.39 -0.20
N VAL A 83 -4.91 7.07 -0.06
CA VAL A 83 -6.05 6.23 -0.47
C VAL A 83 -7.26 6.40 0.44
N LYS A 84 -8.43 6.00 -0.02
CA LYS A 84 -9.70 6.07 0.73
C LYS A 84 -9.96 4.81 1.55
N MET A 85 -9.40 3.67 1.14
CA MET A 85 -9.56 2.40 1.85
C MET A 85 -8.35 1.48 1.67
N ASN A 86 -7.93 0.86 2.77
CA ASN A 86 -6.94 -0.23 2.78
C ASN A 86 -7.68 -1.57 2.75
N LEU A 87 -7.38 -2.42 1.75
CA LEU A 87 -7.96 -3.75 1.57
C LEU A 87 -6.96 -4.80 2.03
N ILE A 88 -7.14 -5.33 3.23
CA ILE A 88 -6.17 -6.23 3.87
C ILE A 88 -6.43 -7.69 3.47
N HIS A 89 -5.48 -8.31 2.77
CA HIS A 89 -5.51 -9.75 2.45
C HIS A 89 -4.83 -10.56 3.56
N CYS A 90 -3.49 -10.50 3.68
CA CYS A 90 -2.79 -11.14 4.77
C CYS A 90 -2.85 -10.30 6.06
N TYR A 91 -3.90 -10.51 6.86
CA TYR A 91 -4.05 -9.88 8.16
C TYR A 91 -2.81 -10.05 9.05
N ARG A 92 -2.23 -11.25 9.08
CA ARG A 92 -1.17 -11.56 10.05
C ARG A 92 0.09 -10.71 9.86
N SER A 93 0.46 -10.40 8.63
CA SER A 93 1.71 -9.69 8.35
C SER A 93 1.55 -8.18 8.30
N MET A 94 0.40 -7.65 7.86
CA MET A 94 0.25 -6.21 7.58
C MET A 94 -0.82 -5.50 8.42
N ASN A 95 -1.43 -6.15 9.41
CA ASN A 95 -2.34 -5.44 10.33
C ASN A 95 -1.64 -4.33 11.13
N TYR A 96 -0.31 -4.35 11.29
CA TYR A 96 0.41 -3.35 12.08
C TYR A 96 0.43 -1.98 11.39
N ILE A 97 0.75 -1.92 10.09
CA ILE A 97 0.75 -0.68 9.30
C ILE A 97 -0.67 -0.22 8.92
N SER A 98 -1.67 -1.10 9.03
CA SER A 98 -3.06 -0.79 8.67
C SER A 98 -3.86 -0.14 9.80
N ARG A 99 -3.38 -0.19 11.04
CA ARG A 99 -4.02 0.41 12.22
C ARG A 99 -3.66 1.89 12.32
#